data_AF-A0A7S3GZF1-F1
#
_entry.id   AF-A0A7S3GZF1-F1
#
_cell.length_a   1.000
_cell.length_b   1.000
_cell.length_c   1.000
_cell.angle_alpha   90.00
_cell.angle_beta   90.00
_cell.angle_gamma   90.00
#
_symmetry.space_group_name_H-M   'P 1'
#
loop_
_entity.id
_entity.type
_entity.pdbx_description
1 polymer ?
#
loop_
_entity_poly.entity_id
_entity_poly.type
_entity_poly.pdbx_seq_one_letter_code
_entity_poly.pdbx_strand_id
1 'polypeptide(L)'
;GMTITTGGLMVTSGGISVAGGLRVTGGAIVTNGLTVYGNLAVSTTISLLTSDRRLKRDFMPIDDALAKVNKLNGVYFKWIQDEPNGIQFDDKRHVGLIAQEVLSVLPEVVSNIHDG
;
A
#
# COMPACT_ATOMS: atom_id res chain seq x y z
N GLY A 1 -12.55 -9.97 32.54
CA GLY A 1 -12.73 -9.69 31.10
C GLY A 1 -14.20 -9.74 30.76
N MET A 2 -14.60 -9.13 29.65
CA MET A 2 -15.95 -9.24 29.10
C MET A 2 -15.94 -10.30 28.00
N THR A 3 -16.96 -11.15 27.95
CA THR A 3 -17.13 -12.16 26.89
C THR A 3 -18.55 -12.06 26.35
N ILE A 4 -18.68 -11.88 25.04
CA ILE A 4 -19.95 -11.90 24.32
C ILE A 4 -19.95 -13.17 23.46
N THR A 5 -20.85 -14.10 23.75
CA THR A 5 -20.94 -15.39 23.05
C THR A 5 -21.98 -15.39 21.92
N THR A 6 -22.91 -14.43 21.93
CA THR A 6 -23.92 -14.20 20.90
C THR A 6 -24.34 -12.72 20.95
N GLY A 7 -24.70 -12.15 19.79
CA GLY A 7 -24.88 -10.71 19.62
C GLY A 7 -23.56 -9.99 19.39
N GLY A 8 -23.62 -8.86 18.67
CA GLY A 8 -22.46 -8.00 18.42
C GLY A 8 -22.36 -6.86 19.44
N LEU A 9 -21.19 -6.23 19.53
CA LEU A 9 -21.03 -4.94 20.20
C LEU A 9 -21.22 -3.83 19.16
N MET A 10 -22.22 -2.97 19.35
CA MET A 10 -22.42 -1.77 18.54
C MET A 10 -22.01 -0.54 19.35
N VAL A 11 -21.08 0.25 18.80
CA VAL A 11 -20.66 1.54 19.38
C VAL A 11 -21.06 2.64 18.41
N THR A 12 -21.99 3.50 18.81
CA THR A 12 -22.56 4.55 17.94
C THR A 12 -21.79 5.87 18.01
N SER A 13 -20.94 6.05 19.02
CA SER A 13 -20.11 7.25 19.23
C SER A 13 -18.89 6.93 20.11
N GLY A 14 -17.82 7.71 20.00
CA GLY A 14 -16.64 7.62 20.89
C GLY A 14 -15.56 6.62 20.47
N GLY A 15 -15.84 5.73 19.51
CA GLY A 15 -14.86 4.77 18.97
C GLY A 15 -14.47 3.65 19.95
N ILE A 16 -13.53 2.81 19.54
CA ILE A 16 -12.96 1.73 20.36
C ILE A 16 -11.45 1.94 20.42
N SER A 17 -10.89 2.06 21.63
CA SER A 17 -9.44 2.05 21.87
C SER A 17 -9.05 0.70 22.47
N VAL A 18 -8.11 0.01 21.83
CA VAL A 18 -7.59 -1.30 22.27
C VAL A 18 -6.11 -1.14 22.60
N ALA A 19 -5.76 -1.30 23.87
CA ALA A 19 -4.36 -1.39 24.28
C ALA A 19 -3.85 -2.82 24.03
N GLY A 20 -2.69 -2.96 23.37
CA GLY A 20 -2.13 -4.25 22.98
C GLY A 20 -2.52 -4.66 21.56
N GLY A 21 -3.04 -5.87 21.39
CA GLY A 21 -3.37 -6.44 20.07
C GLY A 21 -4.87 -6.67 19.85
N LEU A 22 -5.35 -6.36 18.64
CA LEU A 22 -6.69 -6.74 18.15
C LEU A 22 -6.55 -7.89 17.15
N ARG A 23 -7.19 -9.03 17.42
CA ARG A 23 -7.29 -10.15 16.48
C ARG A 23 -8.72 -10.23 15.91
N VAL A 24 -8.85 -10.15 14.59
CA VAL A 24 -10.10 -10.35 13.85
C VAL A 24 -9.96 -11.59 12.99
N THR A 25 -10.78 -12.61 13.22
CA THR A 25 -10.73 -13.88 12.47
C THR A 25 -11.70 -13.89 11.28
N GLY A 26 -12.64 -12.94 11.22
CA GLY A 26 -13.55 -12.71 10.09
C GLY A 26 -13.14 -11.50 9.24
N GLY A 27 -14.12 -10.81 8.66
CA GLY A 27 -13.89 -9.56 7.93
C GLY A 27 -13.92 -8.33 8.82
N ALA A 28 -13.16 -7.30 8.43
CA ALA A 28 -13.29 -5.94 8.95
C ALA A 28 -13.51 -4.99 7.78
N ILE A 29 -14.48 -4.09 7.88
CA ILE A 29 -14.73 -3.03 6.90
C ILE A 29 -14.37 -1.71 7.56
N VAL A 30 -13.46 -0.96 6.93
CA VAL A 30 -13.06 0.39 7.36
C VAL A 30 -13.46 1.34 6.25
N THR A 31 -14.41 2.25 6.52
CA THR A 31 -15.00 3.12 5.49
C THR A 31 -14.33 4.47 5.36
N ASN A 32 -13.59 4.91 6.37
CA ASN A 32 -12.86 6.18 6.34
C ASN A 32 -11.37 5.91 6.07
N GLY A 33 -10.52 5.94 7.10
CA GLY A 33 -9.09 5.72 6.97
C GLY A 33 -8.58 4.68 7.96
N LEU A 34 -7.49 4.02 7.58
CA LEU A 34 -6.67 3.19 8.44
C LEU A 34 -5.25 3.74 8.43
N THR A 35 -4.76 4.20 9.58
CA THR A 35 -3.37 4.58 9.77
C THR A 35 -2.64 3.46 10.53
N VAL A 36 -1.53 2.99 9.98
CA VAL A 36 -0.68 1.96 10.61
C VAL A 36 0.70 2.57 10.83
N TYR A 37 1.11 2.72 12.09
CA TYR A 37 2.43 3.26 12.47
C TYR A 37 3.56 2.22 12.40
N GLY A 38 3.25 0.97 12.04
CA GLY A 38 4.21 -0.13 11.92
C GLY A 38 3.96 -0.97 10.66
N ASN A 39 4.41 -2.22 10.68
CA ASN A 39 4.34 -3.08 9.50
C ASN A 39 2.91 -3.55 9.19
N LEU A 40 2.51 -3.47 7.92
CA LEU A 40 1.29 -4.09 7.39
C LEU A 40 1.69 -5.24 6.45
N ALA A 41 1.46 -6.48 6.89
CA ALA A 41 1.64 -7.67 6.06
C ALA A 41 0.29 -8.08 5.45
N VAL A 42 0.21 -8.07 4.11
CA VAL A 42 -0.98 -8.52 3.37
C VAL A 42 -0.63 -9.79 2.59
N SER A 43 -1.27 -10.91 2.95
CA SER A 43 -0.94 -12.22 2.37
C SER A 43 -1.52 -12.46 0.97
N THR A 44 -2.41 -11.59 0.51
CA THR A 44 -3.06 -11.71 -0.80
C THR A 44 -2.88 -10.44 -1.63
N THR A 45 -3.87 -9.55 -1.68
CA THR A 45 -3.90 -8.44 -2.62
C THR A 45 -4.41 -7.16 -1.96
N ILE A 46 -3.68 -6.07 -2.17
CA ILE A 46 -4.17 -4.70 -1.92
C ILE A 46 -4.68 -4.19 -3.26
N SER A 47 -6.00 -4.21 -3.42
CA SER A 47 -6.61 -3.88 -4.72
C SER A 47 -6.97 -2.40 -4.84
N LEU A 48 -6.17 -1.62 -5.56
CA LEU A 48 -6.69 -0.50 -6.38
C LEU A 48 -6.83 -1.00 -7.83
N LEU A 49 -7.55 -2.11 -8.02
CA LEU A 49 -7.52 -2.92 -9.25
C LEU A 49 -8.65 -2.66 -10.24
N THR A 50 -9.38 -1.55 -10.15
CA THR A 50 -10.45 -1.34 -11.12
C THR A 50 -9.84 -0.82 -12.44
N SER A 51 -9.62 -1.74 -13.38
CA SER A 51 -9.33 -1.42 -14.78
C SER A 51 -10.60 -1.12 -15.59
N ASP A 52 -11.78 -1.26 -14.97
CA ASP A 52 -13.09 -1.05 -15.61
C ASP A 52 -13.18 0.36 -16.21
N ARG A 53 -13.38 0.41 -17.53
CA ARG A 53 -13.52 1.66 -18.30
C ARG A 53 -14.68 2.51 -17.78
N ARG A 54 -15.76 1.92 -17.25
CA ARG A 54 -16.92 2.64 -16.69
C ARG A 54 -16.56 3.45 -15.44
N LEU A 55 -15.47 3.09 -14.77
CA LEU A 55 -14.99 3.75 -13.55
C LEU A 55 -13.88 4.78 -13.87
N LYS A 56 -13.60 5.04 -15.15
CA LYS A 56 -12.55 5.97 -15.63
C LYS A 56 -13.14 6.99 -16.60
N ARG A 57 -12.63 8.21 -16.56
CA ARG A 57 -12.99 9.32 -17.48
C ARG A 57 -11.73 10.07 -17.94
N ASP A 58 -11.89 10.99 -18.88
CA ASP A 58 -10.82 11.87 -19.37
C ASP A 58 -9.61 11.12 -19.95
N PHE A 59 -9.88 10.18 -20.85
CA PHE A 59 -8.85 9.35 -21.49
C PHE A 59 -7.97 10.19 -22.43
N MET A 60 -6.67 10.28 -22.13
CA MET A 60 -5.66 10.76 -23.06
C MET A 60 -4.61 9.67 -23.32
N PRO A 61 -4.06 9.58 -24.55
CA PRO A 61 -2.89 8.74 -24.78
C PRO A 61 -1.69 9.29 -24.00
N ILE A 62 -0.77 8.40 -23.62
CA ILE A 62 0.51 8.82 -23.07
C ILE A 62 1.39 9.25 -24.26
N ASP A 63 1.76 10.53 -24.29
CA ASP A 63 2.67 11.05 -25.31
C ASP A 63 4.02 10.32 -25.27
N ASP A 64 4.53 9.94 -26.45
CA ASP A 64 5.78 9.20 -26.64
C ASP A 64 5.98 8.00 -25.70
N ALA A 65 4.90 7.25 -25.43
CA ALA A 65 4.87 6.17 -24.44
C ALA A 65 6.06 5.21 -24.55
N LEU A 66 6.42 4.77 -25.76
CA LEU A 66 7.54 3.86 -25.99
C LEU A 66 8.89 4.50 -25.64
N ALA A 67 9.09 5.78 -25.96
CA ALA A 67 10.31 6.50 -25.59
C ALA A 67 10.43 6.65 -24.08
N LYS A 68 9.30 6.87 -23.36
CA LYS A 68 9.28 6.87 -21.89
C LYS A 68 9.64 5.49 -21.34
N VAL A 69 9.05 4.41 -21.85
CA VAL A 69 9.39 3.03 -21.45
C VAL A 69 10.88 2.73 -21.68
N ASN A 70 11.44 3.14 -22.81
CA ASN A 70 12.86 2.93 -23.13
C ASN A 70 13.83 3.70 -22.22
N LYS A 71 13.36 4.73 -21.51
CA LYS A 71 14.14 5.46 -20.50
C LYS A 71 14.10 4.82 -19.12
N LEU A 72 13.18 3.88 -18.88
CA LEU A 72 13.10 3.17 -17.60
C LEU A 72 14.21 2.14 -17.49
N ASN A 73 14.89 2.13 -16.35
CA ASN A 73 15.99 1.23 -16.08
C ASN A 73 15.54 0.10 -15.15
N GLY A 74 15.32 -1.08 -15.73
CA GLY A 74 15.02 -2.30 -14.97
C GLY A 74 16.26 -2.80 -14.22
N VAL A 75 16.16 -2.95 -12.90
CA VAL A 75 17.28 -3.35 -12.05
C VAL A 75 16.97 -4.61 -11.24
N TYR A 76 18.00 -5.39 -10.98
CA TYR A 76 17.99 -6.37 -9.90
C TYR A 76 18.56 -5.72 -8.64
N PHE A 77 17.94 -5.97 -7.50
CA PHE A 77 18.38 -5.40 -6.23
C PHE A 77 18.18 -6.39 -5.09
N LYS A 78 18.83 -6.09 -3.97
CA LYS A 78 18.57 -6.70 -2.66
C LYS A 78 18.20 -5.59 -1.71
N TRP A 79 17.36 -5.89 -0.74
CA TRP A 79 17.02 -4.94 0.30
C TRP A 79 18.20 -4.74 1.26
N ILE A 80 18.30 -3.54 1.82
CA ILE A 80 19.21 -3.27 2.93
C ILE A 80 18.73 -4.08 4.13
N GLN A 81 19.63 -4.87 4.72
CA GLN A 81 19.28 -5.77 5.82
C GLN A 81 19.21 -5.04 7.16
N ASP A 82 19.97 -3.94 7.30
CA ASP A 82 20.01 -3.11 8.49
C ASP A 82 19.17 -1.82 8.31
N GLU A 83 17.89 -1.98 7.94
CA GLU A 83 16.99 -0.85 7.76
C GLU A 83 16.62 -0.25 9.15
N PRO A 84 16.91 1.04 9.40
CA PRO A 84 16.86 1.64 10.73
C PRO A 84 15.45 1.83 11.30
N ASN A 85 14.39 1.78 10.46
CA ASN A 85 13.00 1.89 10.90
C ASN A 85 12.40 0.53 11.30
N GLY A 86 13.21 -0.53 11.36
CA GLY A 86 12.77 -1.85 11.82
C GLY A 86 11.95 -2.63 10.80
N ILE A 87 12.00 -2.23 9.53
CA ILE A 87 11.39 -3.00 8.44
C ILE A 87 12.33 -4.14 8.09
N GLN A 88 11.88 -5.37 8.30
CA GLN A 88 12.65 -6.56 7.93
C GLN A 88 12.29 -6.99 6.51
N PHE A 89 13.29 -6.95 5.63
CA PHE A 89 13.19 -7.49 4.29
C PHE A 89 13.94 -8.83 4.18
N ASP A 90 13.59 -9.64 3.18
CA ASP A 90 14.38 -10.83 2.87
C ASP A 90 15.69 -10.46 2.12
N ASP A 91 16.71 -11.34 2.20
CA ASP A 91 17.98 -11.19 1.49
C ASP A 91 17.99 -11.84 0.09
N LYS A 92 16.81 -12.06 -0.51
CA LYS A 92 16.73 -12.61 -1.86
C LYS A 92 16.92 -11.50 -2.89
N ARG A 93 17.27 -11.90 -4.10
CA ARG A 93 17.32 -10.99 -5.24
C ARG A 93 15.89 -10.69 -5.70
N HIS A 94 15.58 -9.41 -5.82
CA HIS A 94 14.33 -8.88 -6.37
C HIS A 94 14.61 -8.19 -7.70
N VAL A 95 13.54 -7.90 -8.45
CA VAL A 95 13.57 -7.17 -9.72
C VAL A 95 12.59 -6.01 -9.64
N GLY A 96 12.96 -4.85 -10.16
CA GLY A 96 12.10 -3.67 -10.12
C GLY A 96 12.72 -2.45 -10.79
N LEU A 97 12.27 -1.29 -10.33
CA LEU A 97 12.71 0.03 -10.79
C LEU A 97 13.11 0.86 -9.57
N ILE A 98 13.97 1.86 -9.77
CA ILE A 98 14.30 2.84 -8.73
C ILE A 98 13.33 4.02 -8.83
N ALA A 99 12.64 4.33 -7.73
CA ALA A 99 11.57 5.34 -7.74
C ALA A 99 12.03 6.72 -8.23
N GLN A 100 13.23 7.17 -7.84
CA GLN A 100 13.79 8.46 -8.27
C GLN A 100 14.11 8.49 -9.79
N GLU A 101 14.50 7.35 -10.37
CA GLU A 101 14.70 7.24 -11.82
C GLU A 101 13.35 7.28 -12.55
N VAL A 102 12.32 6.60 -12.02
CA VAL A 102 10.95 6.66 -12.55
C VAL A 102 10.38 8.07 -12.48
N LEU A 103 10.57 8.77 -11.35
CA LEU A 103 10.11 10.15 -11.14
C LEU A 103 10.63 11.11 -12.22
N SER A 104 11.84 10.88 -12.72
CA SER A 104 12.45 11.69 -13.79
C SER A 104 11.84 11.44 -15.18
N VAL A 105 11.12 10.33 -15.37
CA VAL A 105 10.55 9.90 -16.67
C VAL A 105 9.03 10.02 -16.70
N LEU A 106 8.37 9.62 -15.61
CA LEU A 106 6.92 9.60 -15.40
C LEU A 106 6.62 10.10 -13.99
N PRO A 107 6.72 11.41 -13.72
CA PRO A 107 6.52 11.95 -12.38
C PRO A 107 5.14 11.64 -11.81
N GLU A 108 4.13 11.50 -12.66
CA GLU A 108 2.73 11.24 -12.28
C GLU A 108 2.50 9.87 -11.62
N VAL A 109 3.45 8.92 -11.71
CA VAL A 109 3.31 7.58 -11.10
C VAL A 109 4.05 7.43 -9.77
N VAL A 110 4.80 8.46 -9.35
CA VAL A 110 5.57 8.47 -8.10
C VAL A 110 5.03 9.58 -7.21
N SER A 111 4.29 9.21 -6.17
CA SER A 111 3.86 10.15 -5.13
C SER A 111 4.97 10.32 -4.09
N ASN A 112 5.38 11.56 -3.81
CA ASN A 112 6.26 11.85 -2.67
C ASN A 112 5.56 11.42 -1.37
N ILE A 113 6.16 10.45 -0.66
CA ILE A 113 5.69 9.99 0.65
C ILE A 113 6.15 10.97 1.76
N HIS A 114 6.56 12.20 1.41
CA HIS A 114 7.21 13.14 2.34
C HIS A 114 6.64 14.56 2.34
N ASP A 115 5.51 14.81 1.68
CA ASP A 115 4.79 16.07 1.86
C ASP A 115 3.52 15.81 2.70
N GLY A 116 3.71 15.67 4.03
CA GLY A 116 2.64 15.57 5.03
C GLY A 116 2.99 14.74 6.25
#